data_AF-A0A352Q2Z7-F1
#
_entry.id   AF-A0A352Q2Z7-F1
#
_cell.length_a   1.000
_cell.length_b   1.000
_cell.length_c   1.000
_cell.angle_alpha   90.00
_cell.angle_beta   90.00
_cell.angle_gamma   90.00
#
_symmetry.space_group_name_H-M   'P 1'
#
loop_
_entity.id
_entity.type
_entity.pdbx_description
1 polymer ?
#
loop_
_entity_poly.entity_id
_entity_poly.type
_entity_poly.pdbx_seq_one_letter_code
_entity_poly.pdbx_strand_id
1 'polypeptide(L)'
;DQFATGLVGTRSPYRACRNSLNPDYISGGSSAGSAVAVALGQVSFALGTDTAGSGRVPAAFNNIVGLKPSRGLLSTRGVVPACASLDCVTVFANSCDDANRVFNVTARFDTEDPWSRRNSYANGPRYFHPAERSFRYAVPSPDQQAFFGDDVARDAFSQACEALTAIGGEAVEADFEPLFSAARLLYEGPWVTERYLAVEALLKRDPQALLPVIRDIIEPAADFTARQTFAAQYALQDYRQRAASLLDQVDVLVTPTAATCYRIDQVQADPIALNANLGYYTNFMNLLDLAAVALPTGFLSDGVGFGITLFHRAFSDKYLLSLAGALQRHLMIPPGCDADAAFQPEGSVLTAPVNEATPLVVCGAHMADLPLNWQLTERGGHLLERTQTAPAYRLYALAGGPPKRPGMVRDVASGTAIEVEVWQLPMSELGSFVADIPAPLGIGKVQIRDGRWLPGFICEASGIADAQDISEHGGWRTWLAQS
;
A
#
# COMPACT_ATOMS: atom_id res chain seq x y z
N ASP A 1 -10.18 -22.92 -8.48
CA ASP A 1 -11.61 -22.86 -8.86
C ASP A 1 -11.77 -22.54 -10.33
N GLN A 2 -12.74 -23.17 -10.99
CA GLN A 2 -13.01 -23.04 -12.42
C GLN A 2 -13.27 -21.58 -12.78
N PHE A 3 -12.62 -21.09 -13.84
CA PHE A 3 -12.67 -19.69 -14.29
C PHE A 3 -12.36 -18.67 -13.18
N ALA A 4 -11.49 -19.04 -12.23
CA ALA A 4 -11.13 -18.22 -11.08
C ALA A 4 -12.34 -17.73 -10.26
N THR A 5 -13.43 -18.52 -10.20
CA THR A 5 -14.69 -18.16 -9.53
C THR A 5 -14.86 -18.91 -8.20
N GLY A 6 -14.21 -18.41 -7.16
CA GLY A 6 -14.34 -18.94 -5.80
C GLY A 6 -13.16 -18.59 -4.91
N LEU A 7 -13.37 -18.75 -3.61
CA LEU A 7 -12.38 -18.58 -2.54
C LEU A 7 -12.11 -19.90 -1.80
N VAL A 8 -12.55 -21.03 -2.36
CA VAL A 8 -12.58 -22.32 -1.66
C VAL A 8 -11.58 -23.35 -2.20
N GLY A 9 -11.24 -23.32 -3.49
CA GLY A 9 -10.32 -24.30 -4.10
C GLY A 9 -10.94 -25.67 -4.40
N THR A 10 -12.23 -25.86 -4.09
CA THR A 10 -12.99 -27.10 -4.30
C THR A 10 -13.75 -27.15 -5.63
N ARG A 11 -13.94 -26.01 -6.30
CA ARG A 11 -14.76 -25.89 -7.52
C ARG A 11 -13.92 -26.19 -8.75
N SER A 12 -13.48 -27.44 -8.90
CA SER A 12 -12.62 -27.87 -10.02
C SER A 12 -13.10 -29.22 -10.56
N PRO A 13 -13.21 -29.41 -11.89
CA PRO A 13 -13.56 -30.70 -12.47
C PRO A 13 -12.44 -31.74 -12.31
N TYR A 14 -11.23 -31.31 -11.94
CA TYR A 14 -10.12 -32.20 -11.65
C TYR A 14 -10.33 -32.87 -10.29
N ARG A 15 -9.98 -32.18 -9.19
CA ARG A 15 -10.23 -32.59 -7.80
C ARG A 15 -10.25 -31.35 -6.91
N ALA A 16 -10.92 -31.44 -5.76
CA ALA A 16 -10.77 -30.45 -4.71
C ALA A 16 -9.32 -30.42 -4.22
N CYS A 17 -8.72 -29.23 -4.18
CA CYS A 17 -7.40 -29.04 -3.60
C CYS A 17 -7.55 -28.94 -2.08
N ARG A 18 -6.75 -29.74 -1.36
CA ARG A 18 -6.81 -29.85 0.09
C ARG A 18 -5.79 -28.91 0.72
N ASN A 19 -6.09 -28.41 1.92
CA ASN A 19 -5.15 -27.61 2.69
C ASN A 19 -3.85 -28.37 2.96
N SER A 20 -2.72 -27.66 2.92
CA SER A 20 -1.37 -28.23 3.11
C SER A 20 -1.06 -28.65 4.55
N LEU A 21 -1.71 -28.04 5.55
CA LEU A 21 -1.55 -28.36 6.97
C LEU A 21 -2.57 -29.40 7.44
N ASN A 22 -3.83 -29.28 7.03
CA ASN A 22 -4.91 -30.21 7.41
C ASN A 22 -5.78 -30.62 6.20
N PRO A 23 -5.60 -31.82 5.63
CA PRO A 23 -6.27 -32.23 4.38
C PRO A 23 -7.80 -32.31 4.42
N ASP A 24 -8.44 -32.26 5.59
CA ASP A 24 -9.90 -32.17 5.73
C ASP A 24 -10.46 -30.77 5.43
N TYR A 25 -9.59 -29.77 5.48
CA TYR A 25 -9.91 -28.37 5.24
C TYR A 25 -9.68 -27.94 3.80
N ILE A 26 -10.41 -26.90 3.39
CA ILE A 26 -10.20 -26.27 2.09
C ILE A 26 -8.81 -25.64 2.01
N SER A 27 -8.17 -25.72 0.83
CA SER A 27 -6.93 -24.98 0.56
C SER A 27 -7.16 -23.47 0.50
N GLY A 28 -8.40 -23.03 0.34
CA GLY A 28 -8.72 -21.71 -0.19
C GLY A 28 -8.57 -21.68 -1.71
N GLY A 29 -9.18 -20.67 -2.33
CA GLY A 29 -9.21 -20.51 -3.77
C GLY A 29 -9.19 -19.05 -4.21
N SER A 30 -9.18 -18.77 -5.52
CA SER A 30 -9.23 -19.74 -6.60
C SER A 30 -7.87 -20.33 -6.99
N SER A 31 -6.76 -19.68 -6.57
CA SER A 31 -5.37 -20.08 -6.84
C SER A 31 -4.86 -21.22 -5.95
N ALA A 32 -5.69 -22.24 -5.77
CA ALA A 32 -5.51 -23.31 -4.81
C ALA A 32 -4.20 -24.11 -4.99
N GLY A 33 -3.96 -24.63 -6.20
CA GLY A 33 -2.77 -25.42 -6.49
C GLY A 33 -1.47 -24.65 -6.34
N SER A 34 -1.46 -23.36 -6.73
CA SER A 34 -0.30 -22.47 -6.57
C SER A 34 0.08 -22.31 -5.10
N ALA A 35 -0.89 -22.04 -4.23
CA ALA A 35 -0.65 -21.88 -2.81
C ALA A 35 -0.15 -23.18 -2.17
N VAL A 36 -0.83 -24.30 -2.43
CA VAL A 36 -0.45 -25.60 -1.88
C VAL A 36 0.95 -26.03 -2.36
N ALA A 37 1.30 -25.79 -3.62
CA ALA A 37 2.63 -26.14 -4.14
C ALA A 37 3.77 -25.39 -3.43
N VAL A 38 3.58 -24.11 -3.12
CA VAL A 38 4.55 -23.32 -2.34
C VAL A 38 4.63 -23.80 -0.90
N ALA A 39 3.48 -23.99 -0.25
CA ALA A 39 3.41 -24.40 1.16
C ALA A 39 4.00 -25.79 1.41
N LEU A 40 3.88 -26.71 0.45
CA LEU A 40 4.51 -28.03 0.48
C LEU A 40 6.00 -28.01 0.08
N GLY A 41 6.58 -26.84 -0.21
CA GLY A 41 7.98 -26.71 -0.63
C GLY A 41 8.30 -27.30 -2.01
N GLN A 42 7.29 -27.56 -2.85
CA GLN A 42 7.50 -28.11 -4.20
C GLN A 42 8.11 -27.09 -5.15
N VAL A 43 7.84 -25.80 -4.91
CA VAL A 43 8.36 -24.66 -5.66
C VAL A 43 8.67 -23.50 -4.70
N SER A 44 9.64 -22.67 -5.04
CA SER A 44 10.03 -21.51 -4.21
C SER A 44 9.01 -20.36 -4.26
N PHE A 45 8.30 -20.24 -5.38
CA PHE A 45 7.21 -19.29 -5.56
C PHE A 45 6.22 -19.83 -6.59
N ALA A 46 5.00 -19.29 -6.58
CA ALA A 46 4.00 -19.58 -7.60
C ALA A 46 3.20 -18.32 -7.96
N LEU A 47 2.66 -18.30 -9.18
CA LEU A 47 1.74 -17.26 -9.61
C LEU A 47 0.30 -17.68 -9.32
N GLY A 48 -0.50 -16.71 -8.90
CA GLY A 48 -1.95 -16.82 -8.81
C GLY A 48 -2.63 -15.68 -9.57
N THR A 49 -3.95 -15.62 -9.44
CA THR A 49 -4.72 -14.42 -9.78
C THR A 49 -5.55 -13.99 -8.58
N ASP A 50 -5.91 -12.71 -8.53
CA ASP A 50 -6.76 -12.15 -7.50
C ASP A 50 -7.63 -11.03 -8.05
N THR A 51 -8.93 -11.33 -8.13
CA THR A 51 -9.99 -10.34 -8.32
C THR A 51 -10.57 -9.89 -6.98
N ALA A 52 -10.76 -10.83 -6.06
CA ALA A 52 -11.61 -10.68 -4.87
C ALA A 52 -11.12 -11.50 -3.66
N GLY A 53 -9.88 -11.99 -3.68
CA GLY A 53 -9.27 -12.72 -2.56
C GLY A 53 -8.41 -13.90 -2.98
N SER A 54 -8.37 -14.23 -4.28
CA SER A 54 -7.77 -15.46 -4.78
C SER A 54 -6.24 -15.56 -4.68
N GLY A 55 -5.56 -14.47 -4.36
CA GLY A 55 -4.13 -14.42 -4.03
C GLY A 55 -3.85 -14.23 -2.54
N ARG A 56 -4.91 -14.09 -1.72
CA ARG A 56 -4.83 -13.74 -0.30
C ARG A 56 -5.36 -14.87 0.59
N VAL A 57 -6.61 -15.31 0.37
CA VAL A 57 -7.25 -16.40 1.15
C VAL A 57 -6.43 -17.69 1.14
N PRO A 58 -5.96 -18.20 -0.02
CA PRO A 58 -5.11 -19.40 -0.03
C PRO A 58 -3.78 -19.20 0.69
N ALA A 59 -3.26 -17.97 0.76
CA ALA A 59 -1.98 -17.68 1.42
C ALA A 59 -2.11 -17.89 2.95
N ALA A 60 -3.14 -17.29 3.53
CA ALA A 60 -3.43 -17.41 4.97
C ALA A 60 -3.67 -18.87 5.38
N PHE A 61 -4.50 -19.60 4.64
CA PHE A 61 -4.85 -20.98 5.00
C PHE A 61 -3.67 -21.96 4.91
N ASN A 62 -2.70 -21.69 4.04
CA ASN A 62 -1.54 -22.56 3.82
C ASN A 62 -0.25 -22.00 4.45
N ASN A 63 -0.37 -21.01 5.33
CA ASN A 63 0.77 -20.45 6.07
C ASN A 63 1.92 -19.95 5.16
N ILE A 64 1.57 -19.22 4.10
CA ILE A 64 2.53 -18.61 3.16
C ILE A 64 2.17 -17.15 2.88
N VAL A 65 3.12 -16.40 2.32
CA VAL A 65 2.92 -14.99 1.94
C VAL A 65 2.16 -14.91 0.62
N GLY A 66 1.14 -14.04 0.57
CA GLY A 66 0.39 -13.72 -0.63
C GLY A 66 0.50 -12.23 -0.98
N LEU A 67 1.27 -11.89 -2.01
CA LEU A 67 1.32 -10.53 -2.55
C LEU A 67 0.23 -10.36 -3.61
N LYS A 68 -0.69 -9.41 -3.38
CA LYS A 68 -1.62 -8.89 -4.37
C LYS A 68 -1.15 -7.51 -4.83
N PRO A 69 -0.45 -7.43 -5.97
CA PRO A 69 0.12 -6.17 -6.43
C PRO A 69 -0.96 -5.13 -6.74
N SER A 70 -0.56 -3.87 -6.78
CA SER A 70 -1.32 -2.79 -7.38
C SER A 70 -1.77 -3.18 -8.79
N ARG A 71 -3.05 -2.96 -9.10
CA ARG A 71 -3.65 -3.40 -10.36
C ARG A 71 -2.84 -2.87 -11.56
N GLY A 72 -2.55 -3.72 -12.53
CA GLY A 72 -1.80 -3.35 -13.73
C GLY A 72 -0.27 -3.31 -13.60
N LEU A 73 0.31 -3.52 -12.41
CA LEU A 73 1.78 -3.62 -12.29
C LEU A 73 2.34 -4.92 -12.88
N LEU A 74 1.60 -6.01 -12.71
CA LEU A 74 1.87 -7.26 -13.42
C LEU A 74 0.87 -7.34 -14.57
N SER A 75 1.39 -7.57 -15.78
CA SER A 75 0.53 -7.70 -16.95
C SER A 75 -0.39 -8.92 -16.83
N THR A 76 -1.61 -8.75 -17.30
CA THR A 76 -2.61 -9.81 -17.47
C THR A 76 -2.61 -10.38 -18.89
N ARG A 77 -1.70 -9.95 -19.77
CA ARG A 77 -1.56 -10.53 -21.11
C ARG A 77 -1.20 -12.02 -21.01
N GLY A 78 -1.97 -12.85 -21.71
CA GLY A 78 -1.83 -14.31 -21.65
C GLY A 78 -2.57 -14.96 -20.48
N VAL A 79 -3.25 -14.20 -19.62
CA VAL A 79 -4.16 -14.70 -18.58
C VAL A 79 -5.59 -14.66 -19.11
N VAL A 80 -6.34 -15.75 -18.95
CA VAL A 80 -7.77 -15.77 -19.29
C VAL A 80 -8.50 -14.83 -18.33
N PRO A 81 -9.27 -13.83 -18.83
CA PRO A 81 -9.93 -12.86 -17.96
C PRO A 81 -11.01 -13.53 -17.11
N ALA A 82 -11.14 -13.09 -15.86
CA ALA A 82 -12.25 -13.42 -14.98
C ALA A 82 -13.10 -12.17 -14.71
N CYS A 83 -12.49 -11.09 -14.25
CA CYS A 83 -13.05 -9.75 -14.28
C CYS A 83 -11.96 -8.82 -14.79
N ALA A 84 -11.86 -8.65 -16.11
CA ALA A 84 -10.70 -8.03 -16.75
C ALA A 84 -10.34 -6.66 -16.15
N SER A 85 -11.35 -5.85 -15.80
CA SER A 85 -11.12 -4.53 -15.19
C SER A 85 -10.56 -4.56 -13.76
N LEU A 86 -10.62 -5.71 -13.08
CA LEU A 86 -10.23 -5.89 -11.68
C LEU A 86 -9.08 -6.89 -11.48
N ASP A 87 -8.80 -7.74 -12.46
CA ASP A 87 -7.86 -8.85 -12.28
C ASP A 87 -6.43 -8.38 -12.01
N CYS A 88 -5.77 -9.07 -11.07
CA CYS A 88 -4.36 -8.93 -10.77
C CYS A 88 -3.70 -10.31 -10.82
N VAL A 89 -2.55 -10.43 -11.49
CA VAL A 89 -1.64 -11.56 -11.24
C VAL A 89 -1.01 -11.37 -9.85
N THR A 90 -0.90 -12.44 -9.08
CA THR A 90 -0.38 -12.43 -7.70
C THR A 90 0.80 -13.36 -7.52
N VAL A 91 1.50 -13.21 -6.40
CA VAL A 91 2.66 -14.02 -6.05
C VAL A 91 2.44 -14.69 -4.71
N PHE A 92 2.66 -16.00 -4.67
CA PHE A 92 2.82 -16.76 -3.43
C PHE A 92 4.29 -17.08 -3.21
N ALA A 93 4.77 -16.92 -1.97
CA ALA A 93 6.13 -17.27 -1.56
C ALA A 93 6.19 -17.62 -0.06
N ASN A 94 7.28 -18.24 0.38
CA ASN A 94 7.50 -18.57 1.79
C ASN A 94 7.96 -17.36 2.63
N SER A 95 8.43 -16.28 1.99
CA SER A 95 8.91 -15.08 2.68
C SER A 95 8.51 -13.80 1.94
N CYS A 96 8.42 -12.69 2.67
CA CYS A 96 8.26 -11.37 2.06
C CYS A 96 9.45 -10.99 1.17
N ASP A 97 10.66 -11.48 1.49
CA ASP A 97 11.87 -11.26 0.69
C ASP A 97 11.75 -11.92 -0.69
N ASP A 98 11.27 -13.17 -0.76
CA ASP A 98 11.06 -13.89 -2.01
C ASP A 98 9.91 -13.30 -2.83
N ALA A 99 8.79 -12.95 -2.17
CA ALA A 99 7.71 -12.22 -2.83
C ALA A 99 8.21 -10.91 -3.45
N ASN A 100 9.07 -10.17 -2.74
CA ASN A 100 9.69 -8.94 -3.22
C ASN A 100 10.64 -9.16 -4.41
N ARG A 101 11.42 -10.24 -4.40
CA ARG A 101 12.29 -10.63 -5.54
C ARG A 101 11.48 -10.90 -6.80
N VAL A 102 10.42 -11.70 -6.68
CA VAL A 102 9.52 -11.97 -7.82
C VAL A 102 8.88 -10.67 -8.31
N PHE A 103 8.37 -9.83 -7.39
CA PHE A 103 7.77 -8.55 -7.75
C PHE A 103 8.75 -7.62 -8.48
N ASN A 104 10.04 -7.58 -8.10
CA ASN A 104 11.06 -6.79 -8.80
C ASN A 104 11.26 -7.19 -10.26
N VAL A 105 11.06 -8.48 -10.57
CA VAL A 105 11.18 -9.03 -11.93
C VAL A 105 9.90 -8.78 -12.71
N THR A 106 8.74 -9.01 -12.09
CA THR A 106 7.44 -9.05 -12.78
C THR A 106 6.72 -7.71 -12.87
N ALA A 107 7.03 -6.73 -12.00
CA ALA A 107 6.46 -5.39 -12.06
C ALA A 107 7.03 -4.60 -13.24
N ARG A 108 6.51 -4.88 -14.44
CA ARG A 108 6.95 -4.32 -15.72
C ARG A 108 5.74 -3.83 -16.49
N PHE A 109 5.86 -2.63 -17.04
CA PHE A 109 4.86 -2.06 -17.92
C PHE A 109 4.84 -2.84 -19.24
N ASP A 110 3.66 -3.32 -19.62
CA ASP A 110 3.41 -3.97 -20.91
C ASP A 110 2.53 -3.06 -21.76
N THR A 111 3.08 -2.58 -22.88
CA THR A 111 2.35 -1.71 -23.82
C THR A 111 1.20 -2.40 -24.53
N GLU A 112 1.16 -3.73 -24.53
CA GLU A 112 0.14 -4.53 -25.21
C GLU A 112 -1.01 -4.96 -24.28
N ASP A 113 -0.92 -4.65 -22.98
CA ASP A 113 -1.97 -4.90 -22.01
C ASP A 113 -2.71 -3.59 -21.66
N PRO A 114 -4.01 -3.45 -21.99
CA PRO A 114 -4.76 -2.23 -21.78
C PRO A 114 -4.92 -1.85 -20.30
N TRP A 115 -4.73 -2.80 -19.37
CA TRP A 115 -4.80 -2.55 -17.93
C TRP A 115 -3.43 -2.30 -17.30
N SER A 116 -2.33 -2.42 -18.05
CA SER A 116 -0.98 -2.23 -17.51
C SER A 116 -0.74 -0.78 -17.09
N ARG A 117 -0.05 -0.60 -15.96
CA ARG A 117 0.37 0.70 -15.44
C ARG A 117 1.86 0.71 -15.21
N ARG A 118 2.50 1.86 -15.46
CA ARG A 118 3.90 2.06 -15.09
C ARG A 118 4.04 2.05 -13.57
N ASN A 119 5.05 1.35 -13.06
CA ASN A 119 5.35 1.40 -11.64
C ASN A 119 5.84 2.79 -11.24
N SER A 120 5.44 3.27 -10.06
CA SER A 120 5.90 4.55 -9.54
C SER A 120 7.36 4.42 -9.09
N TYR A 121 8.11 5.52 -9.15
CA TYR A 121 9.46 5.56 -8.58
C TYR A 121 9.43 5.20 -7.09
N ALA A 122 8.38 5.66 -6.39
CA ALA A 122 8.13 5.43 -4.97
C ALA A 122 7.78 3.98 -4.58
N ASN A 123 7.66 3.10 -5.56
CA ASN A 123 7.35 1.68 -5.38
C ASN A 123 8.42 0.79 -6.03
N GLY A 124 9.63 1.34 -6.17
CA GLY A 124 10.79 0.67 -6.74
C GLY A 124 11.54 -0.23 -5.74
N PRO A 125 12.53 -1.02 -6.21
CA PRO A 125 13.30 -1.95 -5.37
C PRO A 125 13.93 -1.31 -4.13
N ARG A 126 14.32 -0.02 -4.24
CA ARG A 126 14.93 0.74 -3.15
C ARG A 126 13.99 1.11 -2.02
N TYR A 127 12.70 0.78 -2.10
CA TYR A 127 11.68 1.12 -1.09
C TYR A 127 11.33 -0.09 -0.22
N PHE A 128 12.05 -1.21 -0.41
CA PHE A 128 11.93 -2.41 0.42
C PHE A 128 12.95 -2.38 1.56
N HIS A 129 12.48 -2.11 2.78
CA HIS A 129 13.34 -1.92 3.96
C HIS A 129 12.78 -2.61 5.20
N PRO A 130 13.63 -2.95 6.18
CA PRO A 130 13.15 -3.30 7.51
C PRO A 130 12.32 -2.13 8.09
N ALA A 131 11.12 -2.40 8.58
CA ALA A 131 10.29 -1.38 9.21
C ALA A 131 10.84 -1.06 10.61
N GLU A 132 11.79 -0.13 10.69
CA GLU A 132 12.27 0.46 11.96
C GLU A 132 11.60 1.83 12.23
N ARG A 133 10.34 1.98 11.80
CA ARG A 133 9.59 3.24 11.94
C ARG A 133 8.30 3.00 12.70
N SER A 134 7.92 3.95 13.54
CA SER A 134 6.56 4.05 14.06
C SER A 134 5.59 4.23 12.89
N PHE A 135 4.43 3.58 12.95
CA PHE A 135 3.38 3.69 11.94
C PHE A 135 2.00 3.62 12.59
N ARG A 136 1.00 4.25 11.98
CA ARG A 136 -0.39 4.14 12.38
C ARG A 136 -1.09 3.06 11.57
N TYR A 137 -1.80 2.16 12.24
CA TYR A 137 -2.62 1.16 11.57
C TYR A 137 -4.06 1.21 12.07
N ALA A 138 -5.00 0.87 11.18
CA ALA A 138 -6.40 0.75 11.55
C ALA A 138 -6.95 -0.64 11.22
N VAL A 139 -7.89 -1.08 12.06
CA VAL A 139 -8.68 -2.30 11.91
C VAL A 139 -10.17 -1.93 11.91
N PRO A 140 -11.08 -2.79 11.38
CA PRO A 140 -12.51 -2.56 11.49
C PRO A 140 -12.92 -2.38 12.96
N SER A 141 -13.88 -1.50 13.23
CA SER A 141 -14.46 -1.36 14.57
C SER A 141 -15.04 -2.69 15.07
N PRO A 142 -15.12 -2.95 16.39
CA PRO A 142 -15.55 -4.24 16.92
C PRO A 142 -16.89 -4.75 16.39
N ASP A 143 -17.84 -3.86 16.12
CA ASP A 143 -19.15 -4.17 15.54
C ASP A 143 -19.11 -4.53 14.05
N GLN A 144 -18.02 -4.19 13.37
CA GLN A 144 -17.74 -4.52 11.97
C GLN A 144 -16.82 -5.75 11.82
N GLN A 145 -16.42 -6.37 12.93
CA GLN A 145 -15.61 -7.59 12.91
C GLN A 145 -16.49 -8.84 12.86
N ALA A 146 -16.58 -9.46 11.68
CA ALA A 146 -17.30 -10.71 11.46
C ALA A 146 -16.33 -11.90 11.50
N PHE A 147 -16.59 -12.85 12.40
CA PHE A 147 -15.89 -14.13 12.51
C PHE A 147 -16.81 -15.34 12.34
N PHE A 148 -18.10 -15.11 12.08
CA PHE A 148 -19.10 -16.16 11.79
C PHE A 148 -19.17 -17.30 12.83
N GLY A 149 -18.91 -16.97 14.11
CA GLY A 149 -18.91 -17.93 15.22
C GLY A 149 -17.55 -18.58 15.50
N ASP A 150 -16.50 -18.21 14.78
CA ASP A 150 -15.13 -18.69 15.00
C ASP A 150 -14.40 -17.80 16.03
N ASP A 151 -14.56 -18.15 17.30
CA ASP A 151 -13.91 -17.45 18.41
C ASP A 151 -12.37 -17.54 18.34
N VAL A 152 -11.83 -18.62 17.77
CA VAL A 152 -10.37 -18.82 17.65
C VAL A 152 -9.79 -17.87 16.61
N ALA A 153 -10.48 -17.67 15.48
CA ALA A 153 -10.09 -16.69 14.48
C ALA A 153 -10.14 -15.24 15.03
N ARG A 154 -11.12 -14.92 15.87
CA ARG A 154 -11.19 -13.62 16.56
C ARG A 154 -9.99 -13.41 17.48
N ASP A 155 -9.68 -14.40 18.30
CA ASP A 155 -8.57 -14.32 19.26
C ASP A 155 -7.22 -14.25 18.52
N ALA A 156 -7.06 -14.99 17.42
CA ALA A 156 -5.88 -14.93 16.56
C ALA A 156 -5.72 -13.55 15.87
N PHE A 157 -6.83 -12.88 15.52
CA PHE A 157 -6.78 -11.51 15.02
C PHE A 157 -6.31 -10.53 16.09
N SER A 158 -6.79 -10.67 17.33
CA SER A 158 -6.34 -9.85 18.46
C SER A 158 -4.83 -10.00 18.69
N GLN A 159 -4.32 -11.23 18.68
CA GLN A 159 -2.89 -11.51 18.82
C GLN A 159 -2.06 -10.90 17.68
N ALA A 160 -2.58 -10.92 16.45
CA ALA A 160 -1.93 -10.28 15.31
C ALA A 160 -1.86 -8.74 15.47
N CYS A 161 -2.90 -8.12 16.03
CA CYS A 161 -2.91 -6.70 16.36
C CYS A 161 -1.89 -6.36 17.45
N GLU A 162 -1.78 -7.19 18.50
CA GLU A 162 -0.76 -7.03 19.54
C GLU A 162 0.66 -7.10 18.97
N ALA A 163 0.90 -8.04 18.03
CA ALA A 163 2.18 -8.16 17.34
C ALA A 163 2.49 -6.94 16.45
N LEU A 164 1.48 -6.33 15.81
CA LEU A 164 1.65 -5.06 15.09
C LEU A 164 2.05 -3.92 16.03
N THR A 165 1.42 -3.83 17.21
CA THR A 165 1.84 -2.86 18.24
C THR A 165 3.27 -3.11 18.70
N ALA A 166 3.66 -4.37 18.90
CA ALA A 166 5.00 -4.74 19.35
C ALA A 166 6.11 -4.33 18.37
N ILE A 167 5.82 -4.24 17.07
CA ILE A 167 6.77 -3.78 16.04
C ILE A 167 6.71 -2.27 15.76
N GLY A 168 6.01 -1.49 16.60
CA GLY A 168 5.95 -0.02 16.51
C GLY A 168 4.65 0.54 15.90
N GLY A 169 3.61 -0.29 15.78
CA GLY A 169 2.29 0.13 15.31
C GLY A 169 1.47 0.85 16.39
N GLU A 170 0.86 1.98 16.04
CA GLU A 170 -0.15 2.67 16.83
C GLU A 170 -1.54 2.37 16.24
N ALA A 171 -2.40 1.74 17.04
CA ALA A 171 -3.76 1.40 16.62
C ALA A 171 -4.64 2.66 16.54
N VAL A 172 -5.37 2.80 15.43
CA VAL A 172 -6.34 3.85 15.19
C VAL A 172 -7.70 3.19 14.94
N GLU A 173 -8.72 3.67 15.64
CA GLU A 173 -10.09 3.24 15.39
C GLU A 173 -10.60 3.83 14.07
N ALA A 174 -11.27 3.01 13.26
CA ALA A 174 -11.73 3.40 11.95
C ALA A 174 -13.03 2.70 11.54
N ASP A 175 -13.90 3.46 10.89
CA ASP A 175 -15.10 2.95 10.24
C ASP A 175 -14.76 2.42 8.83
N PHE A 176 -14.91 1.10 8.64
CA PHE A 176 -14.64 0.42 7.39
C PHE A 176 -15.87 0.33 6.47
N GLU A 177 -17.01 0.90 6.84
CA GLU A 177 -18.26 0.83 6.05
C GLU A 177 -18.11 1.32 4.60
N PRO A 178 -17.29 2.35 4.25
CA PRO A 178 -17.04 2.68 2.85
C PRO A 178 -16.40 1.53 2.06
N LEU A 179 -15.50 0.76 2.70
CA LEU A 179 -14.86 -0.40 2.09
C LEU A 179 -15.86 -1.54 1.93
N PHE A 180 -16.63 -1.86 2.97
CA PHE A 180 -17.65 -2.92 2.91
C PHE A 180 -18.79 -2.59 1.96
N SER A 181 -19.18 -1.32 1.85
CA SER A 181 -20.13 -0.86 0.84
C SER A 181 -19.63 -1.12 -0.58
N ALA A 182 -18.35 -0.86 -0.85
CA ALA A 182 -17.74 -1.21 -2.14
C ALA A 182 -17.69 -2.73 -2.35
N ALA A 183 -17.39 -3.53 -1.31
CA ALA A 183 -17.38 -4.99 -1.40
C ALA A 183 -18.72 -5.58 -1.86
N ARG A 184 -19.85 -5.06 -1.35
CA ARG A 184 -21.20 -5.52 -1.72
C ARG A 184 -21.47 -5.38 -3.21
N LEU A 185 -20.97 -4.30 -3.83
CA LEU A 185 -21.12 -4.06 -5.27
C LEU A 185 -20.51 -5.16 -6.15
N LEU A 186 -19.51 -5.92 -5.67
CA LEU A 186 -18.85 -6.93 -6.49
C LEU A 186 -19.79 -8.08 -6.89
N TYR A 187 -20.62 -8.55 -5.96
CA TYR A 187 -21.50 -9.71 -6.15
C TYR A 187 -22.99 -9.34 -6.21
N GLU A 188 -23.42 -8.28 -5.52
CA GLU A 188 -24.78 -7.74 -5.66
C GLU A 188 -24.92 -6.82 -6.88
N GLY A 189 -23.78 -6.37 -7.42
CA GLY A 189 -23.72 -5.48 -8.56
C GLY A 189 -23.23 -6.14 -9.85
N PRO A 190 -23.00 -5.33 -10.89
CA PRO A 190 -22.87 -5.80 -12.27
C PRO A 190 -21.47 -6.30 -12.64
N TRP A 191 -20.51 -6.36 -11.72
CA TRP A 191 -19.15 -6.83 -12.03
C TRP A 191 -19.09 -8.33 -12.35
N VAL A 192 -20.06 -9.12 -11.87
CA VAL A 192 -20.21 -10.52 -12.28
C VAL A 192 -20.44 -10.67 -13.79
N THR A 193 -20.95 -9.63 -14.47
CA THR A 193 -21.09 -9.63 -15.93
C THR A 193 -19.75 -9.72 -16.66
N GLU A 194 -18.63 -9.27 -16.08
CA GLU A 194 -17.31 -9.51 -16.69
C GLU A 194 -16.94 -10.99 -16.73
N ARG A 195 -17.35 -11.78 -15.71
CA ARG A 195 -17.17 -13.24 -15.73
C ARG A 195 -18.02 -13.87 -16.82
N TYR A 196 -19.26 -13.41 -16.96
CA TYR A 196 -20.15 -13.85 -18.03
C TYR A 196 -19.52 -13.57 -19.40
N LEU A 197 -19.02 -12.36 -19.66
CA LEU A 197 -18.36 -12.02 -20.91
C LEU A 197 -17.17 -12.94 -21.23
N ALA A 198 -16.38 -13.31 -20.21
CA ALA A 198 -15.23 -14.19 -20.40
C ALA A 198 -15.62 -15.63 -20.80
N VAL A 199 -16.78 -16.12 -20.37
CA VAL A 199 -17.22 -17.51 -20.60
C VAL A 199 -18.42 -17.64 -21.53
N GLU A 200 -18.99 -16.54 -22.02
CA GLU A 200 -20.27 -16.52 -22.76
C GLU A 200 -20.28 -17.49 -23.94
N ALA A 201 -19.21 -17.51 -24.73
CA ALA A 201 -19.10 -18.39 -25.89
C ALA A 201 -19.12 -19.88 -25.49
N LEU A 202 -18.47 -20.23 -24.38
CA LEU A 202 -18.49 -21.59 -23.85
C LEU A 202 -19.87 -21.92 -23.28
N LEU A 203 -20.44 -21.02 -22.49
CA LEU A 203 -21.74 -21.17 -21.85
C LEU A 203 -22.85 -21.40 -22.90
N LYS A 204 -22.85 -20.65 -24.00
CA LYS A 204 -23.82 -20.83 -25.11
C LYS A 204 -23.61 -22.14 -25.87
N ARG A 205 -22.37 -22.60 -26.00
CA ARG A 205 -22.03 -23.81 -26.79
C ARG A 205 -22.25 -25.09 -26.00
N ASP A 206 -21.78 -25.12 -24.76
CA ASP A 206 -21.82 -26.28 -23.86
C ASP A 206 -21.95 -25.83 -22.39
N PRO A 207 -23.18 -25.56 -21.92
CA PRO A 207 -23.42 -25.16 -20.54
C PRO A 207 -23.00 -26.19 -19.49
N GLN A 208 -22.84 -27.47 -19.87
CA GLN A 208 -22.44 -28.53 -18.95
C GLN A 208 -20.92 -28.61 -18.75
N ALA A 209 -20.14 -27.86 -19.55
CA ALA A 209 -18.71 -27.68 -19.31
C ALA A 209 -18.43 -26.86 -18.03
N LEU A 210 -19.38 -26.05 -17.58
CA LEU A 210 -19.29 -25.33 -16.30
C LEU A 210 -19.85 -26.21 -15.18
N LEU A 211 -19.15 -26.23 -14.04
CA LEU A 211 -19.67 -26.85 -12.83
C LEU A 211 -20.99 -26.16 -12.42
N PRO A 212 -21.99 -26.89 -11.88
CA PRO A 212 -23.29 -26.32 -11.54
C PRO A 212 -23.20 -25.03 -10.72
N VAL A 213 -22.42 -25.03 -9.62
CA VAL A 213 -22.22 -23.82 -8.79
C VAL A 213 -21.62 -22.63 -9.54
N ILE A 214 -20.78 -22.87 -10.55
CA ILE A 214 -20.16 -21.80 -11.34
C ILE A 214 -21.19 -21.21 -12.30
N ARG A 215 -22.02 -22.08 -12.89
CA ARG A 215 -23.13 -21.69 -13.75
C ARG A 215 -24.17 -20.88 -12.96
N ASP A 216 -24.56 -21.32 -11.78
CA ASP A 216 -25.53 -20.63 -10.91
C ASP A 216 -25.07 -19.22 -10.51
N ILE A 217 -23.75 -18.99 -10.44
CA ILE A 217 -23.16 -17.67 -10.18
C ILE A 217 -23.13 -16.79 -11.44
N ILE A 218 -22.81 -17.36 -12.59
CA ILE A 218 -22.50 -16.59 -13.81
C ILE A 218 -23.72 -16.36 -14.69
N GLU A 219 -24.64 -17.32 -14.83
CA GLU A 219 -25.80 -17.20 -15.74
C GLU A 219 -26.70 -15.99 -15.42
N PRO A 220 -27.05 -15.71 -14.14
CA PRO A 220 -27.87 -14.55 -13.81
C PRO A 220 -27.23 -13.20 -14.18
N ALA A 221 -25.92 -13.18 -14.42
CA ALA A 221 -25.20 -11.96 -14.76
C ALA A 221 -25.54 -11.42 -16.16
N ALA A 222 -26.19 -12.22 -17.00
CA ALA A 222 -26.66 -11.80 -18.33
C ALA A 222 -27.74 -10.72 -18.26
N ASP A 223 -28.47 -10.64 -17.15
CA ASP A 223 -29.64 -9.77 -16.99
C ASP A 223 -29.30 -8.36 -16.46
N PHE A 224 -28.03 -8.11 -16.09
CA PHE A 224 -27.62 -6.77 -15.67
C PHE A 224 -27.67 -5.78 -16.83
N THR A 225 -28.40 -4.68 -16.63
CA THR A 225 -28.55 -3.62 -17.62
C THR A 225 -27.40 -2.62 -17.55
N ALA A 226 -27.12 -1.93 -18.67
CA ALA A 226 -26.17 -0.82 -18.70
C ALA A 226 -26.50 0.27 -17.65
N ARG A 227 -27.80 0.51 -17.37
CA ARG A 227 -28.23 1.46 -16.34
C ARG A 227 -27.77 1.03 -14.94
N GLN A 228 -27.89 -0.26 -14.60
CA GLN A 228 -27.38 -0.80 -13.34
C GLN A 228 -25.85 -0.72 -13.28
N THR A 229 -25.16 -0.99 -14.40
CA THR A 229 -23.71 -0.80 -14.52
C THR A 229 -23.25 0.61 -14.19
N PHE A 230 -23.83 1.62 -14.85
CA PHE A 230 -23.46 3.01 -14.57
C PHE A 230 -23.84 3.45 -13.15
N ALA A 231 -25.02 3.03 -12.64
CA ALA A 231 -25.41 3.35 -11.26
C ALA A 231 -24.43 2.77 -10.23
N ALA A 232 -23.98 1.53 -10.42
CA ALA A 232 -23.00 0.89 -9.55
C ALA A 232 -21.62 1.54 -9.67
N GLN A 233 -21.22 1.98 -10.86
CA GLN A 233 -19.99 2.77 -11.05
C GLN A 233 -20.04 4.09 -10.30
N TYR A 234 -21.18 4.81 -10.31
CA TYR A 234 -21.33 6.07 -9.57
C TYR A 234 -21.26 5.84 -8.06
N ALA A 235 -21.91 4.80 -7.55
CA ALA A 235 -21.81 4.41 -6.14
C ALA A 235 -20.36 4.05 -5.76
N LEU A 236 -19.63 3.33 -6.62
CA LEU A 236 -18.22 3.02 -6.37
C LEU A 236 -17.34 4.28 -6.31
N GLN A 237 -17.63 5.31 -7.10
CA GLN A 237 -16.89 6.58 -7.01
C GLN A 237 -17.12 7.28 -5.67
N ASP A 238 -18.35 7.28 -5.16
CA ASP A 238 -18.66 7.81 -3.81
C ASP A 238 -17.88 7.05 -2.73
N TYR A 239 -17.94 5.72 -2.75
CA TYR A 239 -17.21 4.88 -1.80
C TYR A 239 -15.70 5.07 -1.91
N ARG A 240 -15.16 5.30 -3.11
CA ARG A 240 -13.73 5.60 -3.30
C ARG A 240 -13.32 6.91 -2.65
N GLN A 241 -14.13 7.97 -2.77
CA GLN A 241 -13.85 9.24 -2.10
C GLN A 241 -13.86 9.09 -0.57
N ARG A 242 -14.85 8.39 -0.03
CA ARG A 242 -14.95 8.13 1.41
C ARG A 242 -13.81 7.24 1.93
N ALA A 243 -13.45 6.21 1.17
CA ALA A 243 -12.31 5.34 1.49
C ALA A 243 -10.98 6.10 1.43
N ALA A 244 -10.84 7.10 0.55
CA ALA A 244 -9.64 7.93 0.51
C ALA A 244 -9.44 8.70 1.82
N SER A 245 -10.50 9.28 2.39
CA SER A 245 -10.42 9.95 3.69
C SER A 245 -9.99 9.02 4.82
N LEU A 246 -10.38 7.74 4.77
CA LEU A 246 -9.91 6.72 5.72
C LEU A 246 -8.42 6.43 5.53
N LEU A 247 -8.00 6.22 4.28
CA LEU A 247 -6.59 5.93 3.94
C LEU A 247 -5.63 7.07 4.30
N ASP A 248 -6.09 8.32 4.31
CA ASP A 248 -5.26 9.48 4.68
C ASP A 248 -5.00 9.57 6.20
N GLN A 249 -5.77 8.84 7.00
CA GLN A 249 -5.64 8.85 8.46
C GLN A 249 -4.64 7.83 8.99
N VAL A 250 -4.21 6.87 8.17
CA VAL A 250 -3.36 5.75 8.61
C VAL A 250 -2.31 5.40 7.56
N ASP A 251 -1.23 4.78 8.01
CA ASP A 251 -0.17 4.30 7.11
C ASP A 251 -0.53 2.93 6.52
N VAL A 252 -1.35 2.14 7.23
CA VAL A 252 -1.77 0.81 6.78
C VAL A 252 -3.15 0.45 7.35
N LEU A 253 -3.98 -0.21 6.55
CA LEU A 253 -5.20 -0.84 7.01
C LEU A 253 -4.97 -2.35 7.15
N VAL A 254 -5.61 -2.95 8.14
CA VAL A 254 -5.42 -4.36 8.49
C VAL A 254 -6.78 -5.02 8.72
N THR A 255 -6.99 -6.18 8.10
CA THR A 255 -8.15 -7.06 8.35
C THR A 255 -7.67 -8.49 8.56
N PRO A 256 -8.49 -9.38 9.15
CA PRO A 256 -8.33 -10.81 8.91
C PRO A 256 -8.26 -11.06 7.40
N THR A 257 -7.42 -11.98 6.94
CA THR A 257 -7.40 -12.36 5.51
C THR A 257 -8.70 -13.06 5.12
N ALA A 258 -9.20 -13.92 6.01
CA ALA A 258 -10.53 -14.49 5.99
C ALA A 258 -11.03 -14.59 7.43
N ALA A 259 -12.35 -14.53 7.62
CA ALA A 259 -12.98 -14.56 8.93
C ALA A 259 -12.90 -15.92 9.65
N THR A 260 -12.75 -17.00 8.89
CA THR A 260 -12.71 -18.39 9.37
C THR A 260 -12.23 -19.30 8.22
N CYS A 261 -12.02 -20.59 8.49
CA CYS A 261 -11.75 -21.62 7.48
C CYS A 261 -12.72 -22.79 7.64
N TYR A 262 -13.16 -23.38 6.53
CA TYR A 262 -14.17 -24.44 6.52
C TYR A 262 -13.59 -25.79 6.09
N ARG A 263 -14.18 -26.87 6.60
CA ARG A 263 -13.94 -28.22 6.08
C ARG A 263 -14.53 -28.39 4.68
N ILE A 264 -13.95 -29.31 3.91
CA ILE A 264 -14.39 -29.55 2.53
C ILE A 264 -15.85 -30.03 2.49
N ASP A 265 -16.28 -30.86 3.44
CA ASP A 265 -17.65 -31.37 3.54
C ASP A 265 -18.67 -30.25 3.85
N GLN A 266 -18.31 -29.29 4.70
CA GLN A 266 -19.12 -28.10 4.98
C GLN A 266 -19.31 -27.26 3.72
N VAL A 267 -18.23 -27.00 2.97
CA VAL A 267 -18.31 -26.27 1.69
C VAL A 267 -19.10 -27.02 0.62
N GLN A 268 -19.08 -28.35 0.62
CA GLN A 268 -19.92 -29.13 -0.28
C GLN A 268 -21.42 -29.04 0.09
N ALA A 269 -21.72 -28.94 1.38
CA ALA A 269 -23.09 -28.81 1.88
C ALA A 269 -23.68 -27.41 1.63
N ASP A 270 -22.88 -26.35 1.76
CA ASP A 270 -23.28 -24.97 1.49
C ASP A 270 -22.22 -24.22 0.65
N PRO A 271 -22.18 -24.47 -0.67
CA PRO A 271 -21.11 -24.02 -1.53
C PRO A 271 -21.13 -22.52 -1.84
N ILE A 272 -22.24 -21.83 -1.59
CA ILE A 272 -22.41 -20.41 -1.92
C ILE A 272 -22.19 -19.55 -0.69
N ALA A 273 -22.91 -19.80 0.42
CA ALA A 273 -22.84 -18.91 1.59
C ALA A 273 -21.46 -18.98 2.26
N LEU A 274 -20.89 -20.18 2.41
CA LEU A 274 -19.56 -20.32 3.01
C LEU A 274 -18.47 -19.66 2.17
N ASN A 275 -18.59 -19.69 0.84
CA ASN A 275 -17.70 -18.93 -0.04
C ASN A 275 -17.87 -17.41 0.14
N ALA A 276 -19.10 -16.92 0.33
CA ALA A 276 -19.37 -15.50 0.55
C ALA A 276 -18.74 -15.01 1.87
N ASN A 277 -18.80 -15.81 2.93
CA ASN A 277 -18.17 -15.51 4.22
C ASN A 277 -16.65 -15.29 4.07
N LEU A 278 -15.97 -16.08 3.23
CA LEU A 278 -14.54 -15.93 2.95
C LEU A 278 -14.21 -14.62 2.22
N GLY A 279 -15.18 -14.02 1.53
CA GLY A 279 -15.01 -12.78 0.75
C GLY A 279 -15.21 -11.49 1.55
N TYR A 280 -15.66 -11.58 2.81
CA TYR A 280 -16.07 -10.43 3.62
C TYR A 280 -14.98 -9.34 3.69
N TYR A 281 -13.72 -9.74 3.90
CA TYR A 281 -12.58 -8.82 4.03
C TYR A 281 -11.78 -8.60 2.74
N THR A 282 -12.17 -9.22 1.62
CA THR A 282 -11.30 -9.24 0.41
C THR A 282 -11.91 -8.56 -0.81
N ASN A 283 -13.24 -8.51 -0.91
CA ASN A 283 -13.97 -8.15 -2.13
C ASN A 283 -13.81 -6.69 -2.59
N PHE A 284 -13.48 -5.75 -1.69
CA PHE A 284 -13.41 -4.32 -2.01
C PHE A 284 -12.09 -3.88 -2.66
N MET A 285 -11.00 -4.64 -2.46
CA MET A 285 -9.65 -4.10 -2.67
C MET A 285 -9.38 -3.68 -4.12
N ASN A 286 -9.75 -4.49 -5.11
CA ASN A 286 -9.49 -4.14 -6.51
C ASN A 286 -10.49 -3.09 -7.04
N LEU A 287 -11.73 -3.07 -6.53
CA LEU A 287 -12.71 -2.03 -6.85
C LEU A 287 -12.20 -0.63 -6.42
N LEU A 288 -11.51 -0.58 -5.27
CA LEU A 288 -10.96 0.63 -4.68
C LEU A 288 -9.49 0.89 -5.07
N ASP A 289 -8.92 0.11 -6.00
CA ASP A 289 -7.53 0.25 -6.48
C ASP A 289 -6.48 0.19 -5.35
N LEU A 290 -6.62 -0.79 -4.47
CA LEU A 290 -5.73 -1.03 -3.34
C LEU A 290 -4.68 -2.10 -3.66
N ALA A 291 -3.52 -2.00 -3.02
CA ALA A 291 -2.48 -3.02 -2.97
C ALA A 291 -2.54 -3.77 -1.65
N ALA A 292 -2.14 -5.04 -1.61
CA ALA A 292 -2.27 -5.85 -0.41
C ALA A 292 -1.20 -6.95 -0.26
N VAL A 293 -0.87 -7.28 0.98
CA VAL A 293 -0.03 -8.42 1.37
C VAL A 293 -0.77 -9.22 2.44
N ALA A 294 -1.13 -10.46 2.11
CA ALA A 294 -1.60 -11.44 3.08
C ALA A 294 -0.39 -12.10 3.75
N LEU A 295 -0.36 -12.07 5.08
CA LEU A 295 0.72 -12.61 5.91
C LEU A 295 0.15 -13.58 6.96
N PRO A 296 0.72 -14.79 7.10
CA PRO A 296 0.38 -15.68 8.20
C PRO A 296 0.78 -15.09 9.55
N THR A 297 -0.10 -15.19 10.54
CA THR A 297 0.14 -14.66 11.89
C THR A 297 -0.18 -15.63 13.01
N GLY A 298 -0.70 -16.82 12.68
CA GLY A 298 -1.03 -17.84 13.66
C GLY A 298 -1.76 -19.02 13.02
N PHE A 299 -2.41 -19.81 13.86
CA PHE A 299 -3.14 -21.01 13.47
C PHE A 299 -4.50 -21.07 14.16
N LEU A 300 -5.46 -21.71 13.52
CA LEU A 300 -6.76 -22.06 14.10
C LEU A 300 -6.66 -23.39 14.86
N SER A 301 -7.71 -23.75 15.60
CA SER A 301 -7.75 -24.90 16.51
C SER A 301 -7.38 -26.24 15.86
N ASP A 302 -7.67 -26.41 14.58
CA ASP A 302 -7.41 -27.65 13.83
C ASP A 302 -6.11 -27.62 13.01
N GLY A 303 -5.18 -26.73 13.37
CA GLY A 303 -3.86 -26.61 12.75
C GLY A 303 -3.86 -25.96 11.36
N VAL A 304 -4.98 -25.35 10.95
CA VAL A 304 -5.08 -24.58 9.70
C VAL A 304 -4.49 -23.19 9.91
N GLY A 305 -3.82 -22.64 8.89
CA GLY A 305 -3.23 -21.31 8.97
C GLY A 305 -4.26 -20.19 9.14
N PHE A 306 -3.91 -19.20 9.96
CA PHE A 306 -4.60 -17.92 10.09
C PHE A 306 -3.65 -16.78 9.70
N GLY A 307 -4.19 -15.71 9.13
CA GLY A 307 -3.40 -14.56 8.73
C GLY A 307 -4.20 -13.28 8.63
N ILE A 308 -3.47 -12.19 8.53
CA ILE A 308 -3.99 -10.85 8.30
C ILE A 308 -3.61 -10.36 6.90
N THR A 309 -4.40 -9.44 6.37
CA THR A 309 -4.04 -8.72 5.14
C THR A 309 -3.72 -7.28 5.48
N LEU A 310 -2.49 -6.86 5.17
CA LEU A 310 -2.07 -5.47 5.22
C LEU A 310 -2.34 -4.84 3.85
N PHE A 311 -3.02 -3.71 3.80
CA PHE A 311 -3.36 -3.07 2.54
C PHE A 311 -3.39 -1.53 2.63
N HIS A 312 -3.15 -0.90 1.49
CA HIS A 312 -3.23 0.55 1.32
C HIS A 312 -3.44 0.90 -0.17
N ARG A 313 -3.29 2.17 -0.53
CA ARG A 313 -3.42 2.71 -1.89
C ARG A 313 -2.52 1.96 -2.89
N ALA A 314 -2.89 1.99 -4.17
CA ALA A 314 -2.01 1.58 -5.24
C ALA A 314 -0.61 2.22 -5.10
N PHE A 315 0.39 1.46 -5.51
CA PHE A 315 1.82 1.74 -5.45
C PHE A 315 2.42 1.80 -4.04
N SER A 316 1.77 1.17 -3.06
CA SER A 316 2.32 0.95 -1.71
C SER A 316 2.93 -0.45 -1.52
N ASP A 317 3.03 -1.26 -2.58
CA ASP A 317 3.42 -2.68 -2.55
C ASP A 317 4.73 -2.91 -1.77
N LYS A 318 5.75 -2.09 -2.02
CA LYS A 318 7.06 -2.20 -1.35
C LYS A 318 6.98 -1.88 0.13
N TYR A 319 6.18 -0.88 0.49
CA TYR A 319 5.94 -0.54 1.88
C TYR A 319 5.19 -1.65 2.61
N LEU A 320 4.13 -2.19 2.00
CA LEU A 320 3.37 -3.29 2.59
C LEU A 320 4.22 -4.56 2.76
N LEU A 321 5.05 -4.92 1.77
CA LEU A 321 5.99 -6.04 1.87
C LEU A 321 7.04 -5.81 2.96
N SER A 322 7.51 -4.57 3.13
CA SER A 322 8.47 -4.17 4.16
C SER A 322 7.90 -4.37 5.56
N LEU A 323 6.69 -3.87 5.79
CA LEU A 323 5.99 -3.99 7.05
C LEU A 323 5.61 -5.44 7.36
N ALA A 324 5.06 -6.17 6.37
CA ALA A 324 4.76 -7.58 6.51
C ALA A 324 6.03 -8.40 6.81
N GLY A 325 7.17 -8.09 6.18
CA GLY A 325 8.44 -8.76 6.46
C GLY A 325 8.98 -8.45 7.87
N ALA A 326 8.75 -7.24 8.40
CA ALA A 326 9.07 -6.92 9.78
C ALA A 326 8.21 -7.72 10.77
N LEU A 327 6.91 -7.83 10.51
CA LEU A 327 6.00 -8.66 11.30
C LEU A 327 6.36 -10.15 11.20
N GLN A 328 6.69 -10.66 10.01
CA GLN A 328 7.13 -12.03 9.81
C GLN A 328 8.38 -12.35 10.65
N ARG A 329 9.36 -11.43 10.68
CA ARG A 329 10.57 -11.54 11.51
C ARG A 329 10.30 -11.46 13.01
N HIS A 330 9.28 -10.71 13.42
CA HIS A 330 8.89 -10.64 14.83
C HIS A 330 8.23 -11.95 15.29
N LEU A 331 7.35 -12.51 14.46
CA LEU A 331 6.58 -13.71 14.79
C LEU A 331 7.39 -15.01 14.67
N MET A 332 8.37 -15.06 13.76
CA MET A 332 9.21 -16.24 13.52
C MET A 332 8.43 -17.54 13.25
N ILE A 333 7.24 -17.44 12.66
CA ILE A 333 6.42 -18.61 12.27
C ILE A 333 7.11 -19.32 11.09
N PRO A 334 7.42 -20.63 11.19
CA PRO A 334 7.90 -21.44 10.07
C PRO A 334 6.98 -21.33 8.86
N PRO A 335 7.46 -21.03 7.65
CA PRO A 335 6.60 -20.90 6.49
C PRO A 335 6.16 -22.28 5.94
N GLY A 336 4.96 -22.34 5.36
CA GLY A 336 4.40 -23.54 4.76
C GLY A 336 3.93 -24.56 5.79
N CYS A 337 4.03 -25.85 5.46
CA CYS A 337 3.55 -26.95 6.31
C CYS A 337 4.64 -27.67 7.11
N ASP A 338 5.92 -27.33 6.90
CA ASP A 338 7.03 -27.96 7.61
C ASP A 338 7.33 -27.20 8.91
N ALA A 339 6.87 -27.74 10.04
CA ALA A 339 7.10 -27.14 11.35
C ALA A 339 8.57 -27.13 11.78
N ASP A 340 9.41 -27.99 11.19
CA ASP A 340 10.84 -28.07 11.48
C ASP A 340 11.66 -27.13 10.58
N ALA A 341 11.05 -26.54 9.54
CA ALA A 341 11.69 -25.56 8.68
C ALA A 341 11.91 -24.24 9.44
N ALA A 342 13.16 -23.95 9.79
CA ALA A 342 13.49 -22.67 10.39
C ALA A 342 13.21 -21.52 9.39
N PHE A 343 12.39 -20.55 9.79
CA PHE A 343 12.30 -19.29 9.07
C PHE A 343 13.66 -18.59 9.12
N GLN A 344 14.32 -18.45 7.96
CA GLN A 344 15.59 -17.74 7.84
C GLN A 344 15.35 -16.43 7.08
N PRO A 345 15.12 -15.32 7.80
CA PRO A 345 14.99 -14.02 7.15
C PRO A 345 16.31 -13.67 6.48
N GLU A 346 16.24 -13.32 5.21
CA GLU A 346 17.41 -12.79 4.54
C GLU A 346 17.61 -11.31 4.92
N GLY A 347 18.86 -10.87 5.04
CA GLY A 347 19.16 -9.46 5.26
C GLY A 347 18.78 -8.63 4.04
N SER A 348 17.89 -7.64 4.20
CA SER A 348 17.64 -6.65 3.14
C SER A 348 18.91 -5.82 2.88
N VAL A 349 19.39 -5.84 1.63
CA VAL A 349 20.67 -5.24 1.20
C VAL A 349 20.55 -3.75 0.84
N LEU A 350 19.40 -3.12 1.02
CA LEU A 350 19.25 -1.70 0.71
C LEU A 350 18.54 -0.99 1.87
N THR A 351 19.17 0.06 2.41
CA THR A 351 18.78 0.78 3.64
C THR A 351 18.74 2.29 3.42
N ALA A 352 18.40 2.78 2.23
CA ALA A 352 18.23 4.21 2.02
C ALA A 352 16.79 4.61 2.37
N PRO A 353 16.52 5.25 3.53
CA PRO A 353 15.17 5.66 3.88
C PRO A 353 14.58 6.51 2.76
N VAL A 354 13.35 6.16 2.42
CA VAL A 354 12.56 6.89 1.47
C VAL A 354 11.88 8.02 2.21
N ASN A 355 12.21 9.24 1.83
CA ASN A 355 11.55 10.42 2.35
C ASN A 355 10.48 10.86 1.35
N GLU A 356 9.21 10.68 1.69
CA GLU A 356 8.05 11.18 0.93
C GLU A 356 7.98 12.72 0.94
N ALA A 357 8.65 13.34 1.92
CA ALA A 357 8.80 14.77 2.03
C ALA A 357 10.23 15.12 2.47
N THR A 358 10.75 16.25 2.00
CA THR A 358 12.07 16.73 2.37
C THR A 358 11.97 17.90 3.34
N PRO A 359 12.81 17.96 4.39
CA PRO A 359 13.03 19.22 5.09
C PRO A 359 13.68 20.23 4.14
N LEU A 360 13.29 21.50 4.28
CA LEU A 360 13.75 22.63 3.50
C LEU A 360 13.96 23.84 4.42
N VAL A 361 15.16 24.39 4.44
CA VAL A 361 15.52 25.56 5.25
C VAL A 361 15.21 26.84 4.47
N VAL A 362 14.39 27.70 5.06
CA VAL A 362 14.04 29.03 4.53
C VAL A 362 14.53 30.13 5.49
N CYS A 363 15.09 31.20 4.93
CA CYS A 363 15.74 32.29 5.69
C CYS A 363 15.19 33.68 5.32
N GLY A 364 14.05 33.74 4.63
CA GLY A 364 13.58 34.95 3.94
C GLY A 364 12.08 34.98 3.71
N ALA A 365 11.64 35.52 2.58
CA ALA A 365 10.24 35.78 2.26
C ALA A 365 9.29 34.57 2.34
N HIS A 366 9.83 33.34 2.35
CA HIS A 366 9.09 32.09 2.50
C HIS A 366 8.85 31.66 3.96
N MET A 367 9.48 32.30 4.96
CA MET A 367 9.19 32.01 6.37
C MET A 367 7.73 32.34 6.72
N ALA A 368 7.19 31.71 7.76
CA ALA A 368 5.78 31.84 8.19
C ALA A 368 5.31 33.31 8.19
N ASP A 369 4.11 33.58 7.72
CA ASP A 369 3.52 34.94 7.72
C ASP A 369 4.29 35.99 6.87
N LEU A 370 5.28 35.58 6.06
CA LEU A 370 5.96 36.47 5.10
C LEU A 370 5.41 36.29 3.66
N PRO A 371 5.66 37.26 2.75
CA PRO A 371 4.89 37.39 1.50
C PRO A 371 4.93 36.21 0.53
N LEU A 372 5.90 35.30 0.63
CA LEU A 372 6.02 34.12 -0.22
C LEU A 372 5.78 32.80 0.53
N ASN A 373 5.35 32.84 1.79
CA ASN A 373 5.06 31.63 2.56
C ASN A 373 3.97 30.76 1.90
N TRP A 374 3.02 31.40 1.21
CA TRP A 374 1.97 30.72 0.46
C TRP A 374 2.52 29.71 -0.56
N GLN A 375 3.72 29.91 -1.10
CA GLN A 375 4.33 28.96 -2.04
C GLN A 375 4.72 27.63 -1.39
N LEU A 376 4.95 27.61 -0.07
CA LEU A 376 5.15 26.38 0.68
C LEU A 376 3.81 25.75 1.06
N THR A 377 2.88 26.54 1.60
CA THR A 377 1.60 26.02 2.12
C THR A 377 0.67 25.54 1.02
N GLU A 378 0.66 26.17 -0.16
CA GLU A 378 -0.14 25.70 -1.32
C GLU A 378 0.31 24.33 -1.83
N ARG A 379 1.58 23.98 -1.59
CA ARG A 379 2.20 22.69 -1.92
C ARG A 379 2.12 21.69 -0.76
N GLY A 380 1.27 21.94 0.24
CA GLY A 380 1.10 21.09 1.42
C GLY A 380 2.27 21.13 2.40
N GLY A 381 3.17 22.12 2.27
CA GLY A 381 4.27 22.29 3.20
C GLY A 381 3.81 22.78 4.57
N HIS A 382 4.47 22.31 5.63
CA HIS A 382 4.20 22.74 7.00
C HIS A 382 5.50 22.97 7.78
N LEU A 383 5.43 23.87 8.77
CA LEU A 383 6.57 24.24 9.60
C LEU A 383 6.92 23.10 10.57
N LEU A 384 8.18 22.67 10.57
CA LEU A 384 8.72 21.69 11.52
C LEU A 384 9.39 22.36 12.71
N GLU A 385 10.26 23.34 12.45
CA GLU A 385 11.11 23.93 13.47
C GLU A 385 11.45 25.39 13.15
N ARG A 386 11.50 26.24 14.18
CA ARG A 386 12.15 27.56 14.12
C ARG A 386 13.50 27.46 14.80
N THR A 387 14.57 27.81 14.10
CA THR A 387 15.94 27.52 14.53
C THR A 387 16.92 28.56 13.98
N GLN A 388 18.22 28.27 14.07
CA GLN A 388 19.27 29.09 13.47
C GLN A 388 20.19 28.24 12.61
N THR A 389 20.89 28.86 11.67
CA THR A 389 22.05 28.25 11.02
C THR A 389 23.20 28.01 12.02
N ALA A 390 24.17 27.19 11.66
CA ALA A 390 25.48 27.23 12.31
C ALA A 390 26.09 28.65 12.20
N PRO A 391 27.00 29.08 13.09
CA PRO A 391 27.59 30.43 13.04
C PRO A 391 28.65 30.56 11.93
N ALA A 392 28.23 30.36 10.70
CA ALA A 392 29.07 30.28 9.50
C ALA A 392 28.35 30.83 8.27
N TYR A 393 27.39 31.74 8.47
CA TYR A 393 26.59 32.32 7.39
C TYR A 393 26.52 33.84 7.51
N ARG A 394 26.42 34.50 6.36
CA ARG A 394 26.11 35.92 6.23
C ARG A 394 24.80 36.08 5.49
N LEU A 395 24.03 37.10 5.87
CA LEU A 395 22.73 37.41 5.31
C LEU A 395 22.78 38.78 4.65
N TYR A 396 22.31 38.86 3.41
CA TYR A 396 22.33 40.08 2.62
C TYR A 396 20.92 40.46 2.17
N ALA A 397 20.55 41.73 2.26
CA ALA A 397 19.34 42.24 1.61
C ALA A 397 19.62 42.49 0.12
N LEU A 398 19.02 41.66 -0.75
CA LEU A 398 19.25 41.73 -2.19
C LEU A 398 18.53 42.91 -2.83
N ALA A 399 19.07 43.40 -3.96
CA ALA A 399 18.40 44.40 -4.77
C ALA A 399 17.09 43.84 -5.37
N GLY A 400 16.05 44.68 -5.39
CA GLY A 400 14.74 44.38 -6.00
C GLY A 400 13.57 44.23 -5.03
N GLY A 401 12.38 44.10 -5.59
CA GLY A 401 11.11 43.96 -4.89
C GLY A 401 9.96 44.74 -5.56
N PRO A 402 8.73 44.60 -5.06
CA PRO A 402 8.29 43.65 -4.03
C PRO A 402 8.02 42.22 -4.58
N PRO A 403 8.23 41.15 -3.78
CA PRO A 403 8.73 41.19 -2.40
C PRO A 403 10.25 41.35 -2.32
N LYS A 404 10.73 42.07 -1.29
CA LYS A 404 12.16 42.11 -0.92
C LYS A 404 12.58 40.72 -0.45
N ARG A 405 13.83 40.34 -0.71
CA ARG A 405 14.35 38.99 -0.42
C ARG A 405 15.78 39.06 0.14
N PRO A 406 16.12 38.20 1.10
CA PRO A 406 17.51 38.02 1.51
C PRO A 406 18.22 36.99 0.65
N GLY A 407 19.54 37.11 0.56
CA GLY A 407 20.46 36.09 0.08
C GLY A 407 21.35 35.62 1.22
N MET A 408 21.41 34.31 1.45
CA MET A 408 22.26 33.72 2.48
C MET A 408 23.46 33.02 1.84
N VAL A 409 24.66 33.36 2.33
CA VAL A 409 25.93 32.81 1.82
C VAL A 409 26.73 32.25 2.99
N ARG A 410 27.40 31.11 2.78
CA ARG A 410 28.26 30.51 3.80
C ARG A 410 29.61 31.23 3.84
N ASP A 411 30.00 31.69 5.02
CA ASP A 411 31.29 32.32 5.31
C ASP A 411 31.77 31.80 6.66
N VAL A 412 32.75 30.89 6.64
CA VAL A 412 33.25 30.23 7.87
C VAL A 412 34.18 31.17 8.66
N ALA A 413 34.73 32.20 8.02
CA ALA A 413 35.67 33.12 8.66
C ALA A 413 34.94 34.27 9.38
N SER A 414 33.88 34.81 8.77
CA SER A 414 33.18 36.01 9.25
C SER A 414 31.67 35.81 9.44
N GLY A 415 31.19 34.57 9.39
CA GLY A 415 29.76 34.26 9.52
C GLY A 415 29.24 34.37 10.95
N THR A 416 27.92 34.52 11.05
CA THR A 416 27.15 34.47 12.28
C THR A 416 26.01 33.47 12.15
N ALA A 417 25.29 33.22 13.24
CA ALA A 417 24.08 32.40 13.23
C ALA A 417 22.91 33.26 12.71
N ILE A 418 22.18 32.74 11.72
CA ILE A 418 21.05 33.41 11.08
C ILE A 418 19.76 32.67 11.42
N GLU A 419 18.72 33.42 11.80
CA GLU A 419 17.36 32.91 11.99
C GLU A 419 16.84 32.23 10.71
N VAL A 420 16.37 30.99 10.86
CA VAL A 420 15.78 30.21 9.78
C VAL A 420 14.60 29.39 10.27
N GLU A 421 13.75 28.97 9.34
CA GLU A 421 12.70 27.98 9.59
C GLU A 421 12.98 26.73 8.76
N VAL A 422 12.70 25.56 9.33
CA VAL A 422 12.73 24.28 8.64
C VAL A 422 11.30 23.89 8.34
N TRP A 423 10.97 23.80 7.06
CA TRP A 423 9.67 23.38 6.57
C TRP A 423 9.75 21.98 5.99
N GLN A 424 8.72 21.16 6.18
CA GLN A 424 8.56 19.92 5.44
C GLN A 424 7.82 20.21 4.13
N LEU A 425 8.35 19.77 3.00
CA LEU A 425 7.72 19.90 1.68
C LEU A 425 7.60 18.52 1.02
N PRO A 426 6.44 18.14 0.44
CA PRO A 426 6.33 16.90 -0.32
C PRO A 426 7.39 16.80 -1.42
N MET A 427 8.04 15.64 -1.53
CA MET A 427 9.13 15.44 -2.49
C MET A 427 8.65 15.60 -3.94
N SER A 428 7.38 15.27 -4.21
CA SER A 428 6.72 15.48 -5.51
C SER A 428 6.63 16.95 -5.92
N GLU A 429 6.60 17.87 -4.96
CA GLU A 429 6.42 19.31 -5.19
C GLU A 429 7.73 20.09 -5.17
N LEU A 430 8.86 19.46 -4.82
CA LEU A 430 10.14 20.16 -4.76
C LEU A 430 10.54 20.77 -6.11
N GLY A 431 10.28 20.05 -7.21
CA GLY A 431 10.58 20.54 -8.55
C GLY A 431 9.77 21.79 -8.92
N SER A 432 8.47 21.78 -8.61
CA SER A 432 7.58 22.92 -8.87
C SER A 432 7.95 24.12 -7.99
N PHE A 433 8.39 23.89 -6.75
CA PHE A 433 8.87 24.94 -5.85
C PHE A 433 10.19 25.55 -6.33
N VAL A 434 11.17 24.73 -6.70
CA VAL A 434 12.49 25.21 -7.15
C VAL A 434 12.41 26.00 -8.46
N ALA A 435 11.49 25.63 -9.36
CA ALA A 435 11.27 26.34 -10.61
C ALA A 435 10.84 27.82 -10.42
N ASP A 436 10.16 28.13 -9.31
CA ASP A 436 9.69 29.48 -8.98
C ASP A 436 10.74 30.33 -8.24
N ILE A 437 11.95 29.79 -7.99
CA ILE A 437 13.05 30.51 -7.33
C ILE A 437 13.87 31.23 -8.40
N PRO A 438 13.78 32.57 -8.52
CA PRO A 438 14.54 33.29 -9.52
C PRO A 438 15.99 33.50 -9.06
N ALA A 439 16.88 33.63 -10.04
CA ALA A 439 18.23 34.12 -9.81
C ALA A 439 18.21 35.45 -9.03
N PRO A 440 19.16 35.68 -8.10
CA PRO A 440 20.36 34.87 -7.82
C PRO A 440 20.18 33.84 -6.68
N LEU A 441 18.93 33.47 -6.36
CA LEU A 441 18.65 32.49 -5.30
C LEU A 441 18.65 31.07 -5.87
N GLY A 442 18.93 30.10 -4.99
CA GLY A 442 18.84 28.68 -5.33
C GLY A 442 18.73 27.81 -4.08
N ILE A 443 18.54 26.50 -4.28
CA ILE A 443 18.52 25.52 -3.19
C ILE A 443 19.84 24.75 -3.17
N GLY A 444 20.57 24.87 -2.07
CA GLY A 444 21.81 24.17 -1.80
C GLY A 444 21.72 23.34 -0.53
N LYS A 445 22.81 23.30 0.25
CA LYS A 445 22.84 22.69 1.58
C LYS A 445 23.17 23.74 2.64
N VAL A 446 22.34 23.78 3.68
CA VAL A 446 22.47 24.69 4.83
C VAL A 446 22.71 23.85 6.09
N GLN A 447 23.75 24.20 6.83
CA GLN A 447 24.05 23.63 8.13
C GLN A 447 23.27 24.41 9.20
N ILE A 448 22.39 23.73 9.91
CA ILE A 448 21.66 24.31 11.04
C ILE A 448 22.42 24.12 12.35
N ARG A 449 22.03 24.85 13.40
CA ARG A 449 22.78 24.97 14.67
C ARG A 449 23.12 23.64 15.36
N ASP A 450 22.32 22.60 15.12
CA ASP A 450 22.52 21.26 15.68
C ASP A 450 23.47 20.37 14.84
N GLY A 451 24.02 20.91 13.76
CA GLY A 451 24.96 20.24 12.88
C GLY A 451 24.34 19.52 11.68
N ARG A 452 23.01 19.39 11.60
CA ARG A 452 22.33 18.79 10.43
C ARG A 452 22.55 19.62 9.17
N TRP A 453 22.70 18.93 8.03
CA TRP A 453 22.82 19.51 6.70
C TRP A 453 21.55 19.27 5.89
N LEU A 454 20.75 20.32 5.71
CA LEU A 454 19.44 20.24 5.08
C LEU A 454 19.44 20.98 3.73
N PRO A 455 18.61 20.57 2.76
CA PRO A 455 18.30 21.43 1.61
C PRO A 455 17.84 22.81 2.10
N GLY A 456 18.27 23.89 1.46
CA GLY A 456 17.86 25.23 1.89
C GLY A 456 18.30 26.35 0.95
N PHE A 457 17.71 27.53 1.15
CA PHE A 457 18.03 28.72 0.37
C PHE A 457 19.49 29.12 0.53
N ILE A 458 20.15 29.31 -0.63
CA ILE A 458 21.46 29.92 -0.78
C ILE A 458 21.37 31.05 -1.80
N CYS A 459 22.40 31.88 -1.86
CA CYS A 459 22.55 32.91 -2.90
C CYS A 459 23.88 32.72 -3.63
N GLU A 460 23.85 32.93 -4.95
CA GLU A 460 25.06 32.99 -5.76
C GLU A 460 25.94 34.17 -5.34
N ALA A 461 27.26 34.01 -5.45
CA ALA A 461 28.22 35.07 -5.09
C ALA A 461 28.00 36.37 -5.89
N SER A 462 27.52 36.27 -7.13
CA SER A 462 27.15 37.41 -7.98
C SER A 462 25.99 38.23 -7.38
N GLY A 463 25.06 37.57 -6.68
CA GLY A 463 23.88 38.22 -6.11
C GLY A 463 24.18 39.17 -4.96
N ILE A 464 25.31 38.99 -4.28
CA ILE A 464 25.67 39.77 -3.09
C ILE A 464 26.65 40.92 -3.36
N ALA A 465 27.11 41.11 -4.60
CA ALA A 465 28.13 42.11 -4.93
C ALA A 465 27.72 43.55 -4.54
N ASP A 466 26.45 43.90 -4.77
CA ASP A 466 25.87 45.22 -4.46
C ASP A 466 24.80 45.14 -3.36
N ALA A 467 24.74 44.03 -2.62
CA ALA A 467 23.73 43.80 -1.60
C ALA A 467 24.16 44.35 -0.24
N GLN A 468 23.20 44.83 0.56
CA GLN A 468 23.50 45.29 1.92
C GLN A 468 23.71 44.09 2.82
N ASP A 469 24.85 44.01 3.51
CA ASP A 469 25.06 43.03 4.58
C ASP A 469 24.17 43.38 5.78
N ILE A 470 23.32 42.45 6.16
CA ILE A 470 22.36 42.55 7.26
C ILE A 470 22.60 41.49 8.33
N SER A 471 23.78 40.87 8.33
CA SER A 471 24.15 39.79 9.25
C SER A 471 24.07 40.23 10.72
N GLU A 472 24.32 41.50 11.02
CA GLU A 472 24.24 42.07 12.38
C GLU A 472 22.83 42.00 13.00
N HIS A 473 21.78 41.92 12.17
CA HIS A 473 20.41 41.78 12.64
C HIS A 473 20.05 40.33 13.04
N GLY A 474 20.92 39.37 12.72
CA GLY A 474 20.74 37.95 13.05
C GLY A 474 19.59 37.24 12.33
N GLY A 475 18.80 37.93 11.50
CA GLY A 475 17.64 37.34 10.84
C GLY A 475 16.88 38.34 9.96
N TRP A 476 16.14 37.81 8.99
CA TRP A 476 15.38 38.63 8.03
C TRP A 476 14.22 39.39 8.67
N ARG A 477 13.54 38.79 9.66
CA ARG A 477 12.43 39.45 10.38
C ARG A 477 12.92 40.66 11.17
N THR A 478 14.04 40.50 11.88
CA THR A 478 14.65 41.57 12.66
C THR A 478 15.01 42.77 11.77
N TRP A 479 15.59 42.52 10.60
CA TRP A 479 15.89 43.58 9.64
C TRP A 479 14.63 44.25 9.09
N LEU A 480 13.60 43.49 8.68
CA LEU A 480 12.34 44.05 8.18
C LEU A 480 11.63 44.94 9.22
N ALA A 481 11.72 44.60 10.50
CA ALA A 481 11.13 45.40 11.58
C ALA A 481 11.86 46.74 11.82
N GLN A 482 13.08 46.89 11.30
CA GLN A 482 13.95 48.05 11.48
C GLN A 482 14.11 48.88 10.19
N SER A 483 13.51 48.45 9.07
CA SER A 483 13.74 48.98 7.71
C SER A 483 12.55 49.72 7.10
#